data_AF-A0A933VD87-F1
#
_entry.id   AF-A0A933VD87-F1
#
_cell.length_a   1.000
_cell.length_b   1.000
_cell.length_c   1.000
_cell.angle_alpha   90.00
_cell.angle_beta   90.00
_cell.angle_gamma   90.00
#
_symmetry.space_group_name_H-M   'P 1'
#
loop_
_entity.id
_entity.type
_entity.pdbx_description
1 polymer ?
#
loop_
_entity_poly.entity_id
_entity_poly.type
_entity_poly.pdbx_seq_one_letter_code
_entity_poly.pdbx_strand_id
1 'polypeptide(L)'
;MALDPTVVATIVNTAGGVIQKLLDIAVRSSPDTKTKEVLSKVYEKVADAVSPNSLRVLIALQDIGGFQLPEQIAEPAQKLASRQEPNGKLFESDITYRLRYLCLLGLVRGGIADYALTQFGAEFIEHARRDKHRYSMVFTKLST
;
A
#
# COMPACT_ATOMS: atom_id res chain seq x y z
N MET A 1 8.12 -10.81 -16.56
CA MET A 1 6.80 -10.90 -17.22
C MET A 1 6.01 -9.68 -16.75
N ALA A 2 5.85 -8.68 -17.62
CA ALA A 2 5.16 -7.44 -17.27
C ALA A 2 3.66 -7.71 -17.15
N LEU A 3 3.02 -7.19 -16.10
CA LEU A 3 1.57 -7.22 -15.96
C LEU A 3 0.96 -6.36 -17.08
N ASP A 4 0.00 -6.95 -17.79
CA ASP A 4 -0.67 -6.34 -18.93
C ASP A 4 -1.37 -5.01 -18.53
N PRO A 5 -1.05 -3.88 -19.19
CA PRO A 5 -1.69 -2.59 -18.94
C PRO A 5 -3.22 -2.63 -19.04
N THR A 6 -3.75 -3.56 -19.83
CA THR A 6 -5.18 -3.82 -20.02
C THR A 6 -5.80 -4.45 -18.77
N VAL A 7 -5.07 -5.25 -18.00
CA VAL A 7 -5.56 -5.81 -16.72
C VAL A 7 -5.63 -4.73 -15.65
N VAL A 8 -4.63 -3.84 -15.59
CA VAL A 8 -4.64 -2.67 -14.70
C VAL A 8 -5.78 -1.73 -15.08
N ALA A 9 -5.95 -1.44 -16.37
CA ALA A 9 -7.07 -0.64 -16.87
C ALA A 9 -8.43 -1.31 -16.65
N THR A 10 -8.52 -2.65 -16.65
CA THR A 10 -9.77 -3.40 -16.42
C THR A 10 -10.14 -3.42 -14.93
N ILE A 11 -9.17 -3.56 -14.01
CA ILE A 11 -9.43 -3.40 -12.58
C ILE A 11 -9.91 -1.96 -12.29
N VAL A 12 -9.30 -0.98 -12.95
CA VAL A 12 -9.68 0.44 -12.86
C VAL A 12 -11.06 0.72 -13.48
N ASN A 13 -11.37 0.16 -14.66
CA ASN A 13 -12.65 0.38 -15.35
C ASN A 13 -13.82 -0.39 -14.71
N THR A 14 -13.62 -1.64 -14.29
CA THR A 14 -14.69 -2.46 -13.68
C THR A 14 -15.05 -1.94 -12.28
N ALA A 15 -14.13 -1.22 -11.63
CA ALA A 15 -14.36 -0.58 -10.34
C ALA A 15 -14.55 0.94 -10.45
N GLY A 16 -14.76 1.52 -11.65
CA GLY A 16 -14.71 2.97 -11.89
C GLY A 16 -15.57 3.81 -10.93
N GLY A 17 -16.78 3.35 -10.59
CA GLY A 17 -17.63 4.04 -9.62
C GLY A 17 -17.21 3.89 -8.15
N VAL A 18 -16.42 2.86 -7.83
CA VAL A 18 -15.90 2.56 -6.49
C VAL A 18 -14.53 3.21 -6.29
N ILE A 19 -13.65 3.18 -7.29
CA ILE A 19 -12.32 3.82 -7.26
C ILE A 19 -12.44 5.34 -7.23
N GLN A 20 -13.38 5.93 -7.99
CA GLN A 20 -13.64 7.37 -7.88
C GLN A 20 -14.08 7.76 -6.46
N LYS A 21 -14.94 6.93 -5.84
CA LYS A 21 -15.35 7.12 -4.43
C LYS A 21 -14.19 6.89 -3.45
N LEU A 22 -13.28 5.97 -3.74
CA LEU A 22 -12.08 5.72 -2.94
C LEU A 22 -11.10 6.89 -3.01
N LEU A 23 -10.92 7.49 -4.19
CA LEU A 23 -10.11 8.69 -4.38
C LEU A 23 -10.71 9.89 -3.62
N ASP A 24 -12.03 10.06 -3.66
CA ASP A 24 -12.74 11.12 -2.90
C ASP A 24 -12.64 10.93 -1.38
N ILE A 25 -12.63 9.68 -0.92
CA ILE A 25 -12.48 9.30 0.49
C ILE A 25 -11.04 9.47 0.96
N ALA A 26 -10.05 9.11 0.13
CA ALA A 26 -8.63 9.21 0.43
C ALA A 26 -8.15 10.64 0.74
N VAL A 27 -8.93 11.66 0.34
CA VAL A 27 -8.68 13.08 0.60
C VAL A 27 -9.19 13.54 1.99
N ARG A 28 -10.06 12.77 2.66
CA ARG A 28 -10.67 13.17 3.95
C ARG A 28 -9.80 12.76 5.16
N SER A 29 -10.03 13.39 6.32
CA SER A 29 -9.14 13.34 7.50
C SER A 29 -9.52 12.33 8.59
N SER A 30 -10.62 11.57 8.46
CA SER A 30 -10.99 10.47 9.39
C SER A 30 -11.61 9.28 8.63
N PRO A 31 -11.17 8.02 8.87
CA PRO A 31 -11.73 6.85 8.19
C PRO A 31 -13.19 6.68 8.61
N ASP A 32 -14.10 7.06 7.73
CA ASP A 32 -15.54 6.91 7.94
C ASP A 32 -15.97 5.44 7.77
N THR A 33 -17.16 5.10 8.28
CA THR A 33 -17.76 3.76 8.14
C THR A 33 -17.80 3.29 6.69
N LYS A 34 -17.89 4.24 5.75
CA LYS A 34 -17.94 4.00 4.31
C LYS A 34 -16.61 3.52 3.75
N THR A 35 -15.48 4.05 4.23
CA THR A 35 -14.13 3.59 3.86
C THR A 35 -13.95 2.10 4.19
N LYS A 36 -14.39 1.71 5.39
CA LYS A 36 -14.32 0.31 5.86
C LYS A 36 -15.21 -0.61 5.03
N GLU A 37 -16.42 -0.17 4.70
CA GLU A 37 -17.37 -0.94 3.89
C GLU A 37 -16.89 -1.12 2.44
N VAL A 38 -16.28 -0.09 1.85
CA VAL A 38 -15.72 -0.21 0.50
C VAL A 38 -14.52 -1.14 0.52
N LEU A 39 -13.60 -0.98 1.47
CA LEU A 39 -12.43 -1.84 1.58
C LEU A 39 -12.83 -3.31 1.74
N SER A 40 -13.78 -3.65 2.61
CA SER A 40 -14.19 -5.05 2.79
C SER A 40 -14.69 -5.70 1.50
N LYS A 41 -15.26 -4.92 0.57
CA LYS A 41 -15.73 -5.39 -0.74
C LYS A 41 -14.62 -5.53 -1.79
N VAL A 42 -13.54 -4.74 -1.68
CA VAL A 42 -12.47 -4.71 -2.70
C VAL A 42 -11.13 -5.26 -2.19
N TYR A 43 -11.02 -5.59 -0.90
CA TYR A 43 -9.79 -5.97 -0.23
C TYR A 43 -9.07 -7.08 -0.98
N GLU A 44 -9.74 -8.19 -1.31
CA GLU A 44 -9.11 -9.32 -2.00
C GLU A 44 -8.45 -8.91 -3.32
N LYS A 45 -9.14 -8.07 -4.12
CA LYS A 45 -8.61 -7.60 -5.42
C LYS A 45 -7.41 -6.67 -5.25
N VAL A 46 -7.46 -5.79 -4.25
CA VAL A 46 -6.35 -4.88 -3.94
C VAL A 46 -5.19 -5.69 -3.35
N ALA A 47 -5.46 -6.68 -2.50
CA ALA A 47 -4.47 -7.53 -1.88
C ALA A 47 -3.78 -8.46 -2.89
N ASP A 48 -4.46 -8.90 -3.95
CA ASP A 48 -3.82 -9.64 -5.05
C ASP A 48 -2.78 -8.77 -5.79
N ALA A 49 -3.01 -7.46 -5.80
CA ALA A 49 -2.18 -6.46 -6.48
C ALA A 49 -1.06 -5.88 -5.57
N VAL A 50 -1.09 -6.14 -4.26
CA VAL A 50 -0.15 -5.59 -3.28
C VAL A 50 0.84 -6.66 -2.83
N SER A 51 2.09 -6.53 -3.28
CA SER A 51 3.17 -7.41 -2.81
C SER A 51 3.59 -7.12 -1.35
N PRO A 52 4.34 -8.02 -0.69
CA PRO A 52 4.94 -7.77 0.62
C PRO A 52 5.77 -6.47 0.71
N ASN A 53 6.57 -6.18 -0.31
CA ASN A 53 7.35 -4.93 -0.36
C ASN A 53 6.46 -3.69 -0.48
N SER A 54 5.29 -3.80 -1.10
CA SER A 54 4.34 -2.69 -1.19
C SER A 54 3.75 -2.43 0.18
N LEU A 55 3.40 -3.48 0.91
CA LEU A 55 2.91 -3.36 2.28
C LEU A 55 3.98 -2.78 3.23
N ARG A 56 5.26 -3.12 3.05
CA ARG A 56 6.37 -2.50 3.81
C ARG A 56 6.48 -1.00 3.56
N VAL A 57 6.28 -0.53 2.32
CA VAL A 57 6.20 0.90 2.01
C VAL A 57 5.01 1.56 2.72
N LEU A 58 3.85 0.91 2.71
CA LEU A 58 2.66 1.44 3.39
C LEU A 58 2.87 1.55 4.90
N ILE A 59 3.49 0.55 5.53
CA ILE A 59 3.85 0.57 6.95
C ILE A 59 4.89 1.66 7.23
N ALA A 60 5.92 1.80 6.39
CA ALA A 60 6.89 2.88 6.53
C ALA A 60 6.23 4.26 6.48
N LEU A 61 5.32 4.49 5.53
CA LEU A 61 4.54 5.73 5.45
C LEU A 61 3.62 5.93 6.66
N GLN A 62 3.03 4.86 7.21
CA GLN A 62 2.22 4.90 8.43
C GLN A 62 3.05 5.34 9.65
N ASP A 63 4.25 4.78 9.80
CA ASP A 63 5.13 5.03 10.93
C ASP A 63 5.75 6.44 10.90
N ILE A 64 6.14 6.92 9.70
CA ILE A 64 6.73 8.25 9.55
C ILE A 64 5.63 9.34 9.65
N GLY A 65 4.50 9.12 9.00
CA GLY A 65 3.42 10.10 8.88
C GLY A 65 3.73 11.26 7.92
N GLY A 66 2.66 11.95 7.49
CA GLY A 66 2.77 13.10 6.60
C GLY A 66 3.26 12.76 5.18
N PHE A 67 3.67 13.79 4.44
CA PHE A 67 4.27 13.67 3.12
C PHE A 67 5.77 13.47 3.23
N GLN A 68 6.30 12.48 2.51
CA GLN A 68 7.71 12.08 2.55
C GLN A 68 8.26 11.90 1.13
N LEU A 69 9.52 12.28 0.94
CA LEU A 69 10.25 12.02 -0.30
C LEU A 69 10.58 10.52 -0.43
N PRO A 70 10.72 9.98 -1.66
CA PRO A 70 11.04 8.58 -1.88
C PRO A 70 12.22 8.06 -1.05
N GLU A 71 13.31 8.81 -0.97
CA GLU A 71 14.51 8.46 -0.21
C GLU A 71 14.25 8.34 1.30
N GLN A 72 13.33 9.12 1.85
CA GLN A 72 12.95 9.08 3.27
C GLN A 72 12.11 7.85 3.60
N ILE A 73 11.42 7.28 2.61
CA ILE A 73 10.58 6.08 2.75
C ILE A 73 11.41 4.81 2.48
N ALA A 74 12.41 4.91 1.59
CA ALA A 74 13.21 3.77 1.15
C ALA A 74 13.98 3.11 2.30
N GLU A 75 14.66 3.89 3.14
CA GLU A 75 15.45 3.35 4.24
C GLU A 75 14.58 2.62 5.29
N PRO A 76 13.46 3.19 5.80
CA PRO A 76 12.56 2.46 6.71
C PRO A 76 11.97 1.19 6.08
N ALA A 77 11.57 1.23 4.81
CA ALA A 77 11.01 0.07 4.12
C ALA A 77 12.05 -1.05 3.93
N GLN A 78 13.30 -0.69 3.59
CA GLN A 78 14.44 -1.62 3.54
C GLN A 78 14.72 -2.22 4.92
N LYS A 79 14.70 -1.43 6.00
CA LYS A 79 14.87 -1.94 7.37
C LYS A 79 13.80 -2.97 7.73
N LEU A 80 12.53 -2.74 7.35
CA LEU A 80 11.46 -3.71 7.54
C LEU A 80 11.72 -5.01 6.75
N ALA A 81 12.13 -4.88 5.49
CA ALA A 81 12.46 -6.03 4.64
C ALA A 81 13.59 -6.87 5.23
N SER A 82 14.72 -6.25 5.59
CA SER A 82 15.88 -6.95 6.17
C SER A 82 15.57 -7.60 7.51
N ARG A 83 14.70 -7.01 8.34
CA ARG A 83 14.27 -7.60 9.62
C ARG A 83 13.39 -8.82 9.42
N GLN A 84 12.48 -8.78 8.46
CA GLN A 84 11.46 -9.82 8.27
C GLN A 84 11.95 -10.97 7.39
N GLU A 85 12.82 -10.65 6.44
CA GLU A 85 13.37 -11.60 5.46
C GLU A 85 14.88 -11.29 5.27
N PRO A 86 15.74 -11.60 6.25
CA PRO A 86 17.17 -11.28 6.18
C PRO A 86 17.91 -11.96 5.01
N ASN A 87 17.41 -13.12 4.58
CA ASN A 87 17.90 -13.85 3.39
C ASN A 87 16.94 -13.73 2.19
N GLY A 88 15.99 -12.80 2.25
CA GLY A 88 15.00 -12.57 1.21
C GLY A 88 15.59 -11.87 -0.01
N LYS A 89 14.71 -11.58 -0.98
CA LYS A 89 15.10 -10.72 -2.11
C LYS A 89 15.41 -9.32 -1.59
N LEU A 90 16.42 -8.70 -2.19
CA LEU A 90 16.74 -7.31 -1.93
C LEU A 90 15.50 -6.44 -2.15
N PHE A 91 15.32 -5.45 -1.28
CA PHE A 91 14.34 -4.41 -1.52
C PHE A 91 14.75 -3.62 -2.76
N GLU A 92 13.78 -3.05 -3.45
CA GLU A 92 14.03 -2.34 -4.70
C GLU A 92 14.87 -1.09 -4.46
N SER A 93 15.85 -0.85 -5.34
CA SER A 93 16.73 0.32 -5.27
C SER A 93 16.01 1.62 -5.65
N ASP A 94 15.04 1.54 -6.58
CA ASP A 94 14.16 2.66 -6.93
C ASP A 94 12.74 2.37 -6.44
N ILE A 95 12.33 3.08 -5.38
CA ILE A 95 11.01 2.92 -4.79
C ILE A 95 9.94 3.77 -5.50
N THR A 96 10.34 4.68 -6.39
CA THR A 96 9.44 5.65 -7.04
C THR A 96 8.38 4.94 -7.86
N TYR A 97 8.77 3.90 -8.59
CA TYR A 97 7.83 3.07 -9.33
C TYR A 97 6.75 2.48 -8.41
N ARG A 98 7.16 1.94 -7.25
CA ARG A 98 6.26 1.35 -6.27
C ARG A 98 5.32 2.37 -5.65
N LEU A 99 5.83 3.57 -5.33
CA LEU A 99 5.01 4.66 -4.81
C LEU A 99 3.96 5.12 -5.83
N ARG A 100 4.35 5.31 -7.09
CA ARG A 100 3.40 5.65 -8.17
C ARG A 100 2.35 4.56 -8.37
N TYR A 101 2.76 3.29 -8.32
CA TYR A 101 1.84 2.16 -8.39
C TYR A 101 0.85 2.16 -7.22
N LEU A 102 1.31 2.41 -5.99
CA LEU A 102 0.45 2.53 -4.81
C LEU A 102 -0.51 3.73 -4.88
N CYS A 103 -0.12 4.81 -5.57
CA CYS A 103 -1.03 5.91 -5.89
C CYS A 103 -2.16 5.47 -6.84
N LEU A 104 -1.86 4.66 -7.85
CA LEU A 104 -2.88 4.12 -8.76
C LEU A 104 -3.89 3.21 -8.04
N LEU A 105 -3.45 2.53 -6.97
CA LEU A 105 -4.32 1.73 -6.10
C LEU A 105 -5.09 2.56 -5.06
N GLY A 106 -4.84 3.87 -4.98
CA GLY A 106 -5.45 4.76 -3.99
C GLY A 106 -4.95 4.58 -2.56
N LEU A 107 -3.88 3.80 -2.35
CA LEU A 107 -3.31 3.49 -1.03
C LEU A 107 -2.33 4.57 -0.57
N VAL A 108 -1.74 5.29 -1.52
CA VAL A 108 -0.82 6.40 -1.30
C VAL A 108 -1.31 7.61 -2.08
N ARG A 109 -1.06 8.81 -1.56
CA ARG A 109 -1.31 10.09 -2.22
C ARG A 109 0.01 10.70 -2.63
N GLY A 110 0.15 11.07 -3.91
CA GLY A 110 1.27 11.89 -4.38
C GLY A 110 1.01 13.39 -4.17
N GLY A 111 2.04 14.12 -3.78
CA GLY A 111 2.15 15.57 -3.89
C GLY A 111 3.04 15.96 -5.08
N ILE A 112 3.88 16.98 -4.94
CA ILE A 112 4.73 17.47 -6.05
C ILE A 112 5.92 16.52 -6.28
N ALA A 113 6.56 16.10 -5.19
CA ALA A 113 7.68 15.16 -5.20
C ALA A 113 7.61 14.14 -4.06
N ASP A 114 6.60 14.28 -3.21
CA ASP A 114 6.43 13.61 -1.93
C ASP A 114 5.16 12.75 -1.93
N TYR A 115 5.08 11.85 -0.95
CA TYR A 115 4.04 10.84 -0.87
C TYR A 115 3.55 10.69 0.56
N ALA A 116 2.24 10.54 0.73
CA ALA A 116 1.61 10.33 2.04
C ALA A 116 0.68 9.12 2.00
N LEU A 117 0.52 8.44 3.13
CA LEU A 117 -0.46 7.37 3.27
C LEU A 117 -1.88 7.93 3.17
N THR A 118 -2.75 7.28 2.39
CA THR A 118 -4.18 7.63 2.40
C THR A 118 -4.89 6.92 3.53
N GLN A 119 -6.12 7.33 3.82
CA GLN A 119 -6.97 6.61 4.78
C GLN A 119 -7.29 5.19 4.33
N PHE A 120 -7.49 5.02 3.02
CA PHE A 120 -7.70 3.72 2.42
C PHE A 120 -6.47 2.83 2.57
N GLY A 121 -5.27 3.40 2.38
CA GLY A 121 -4.01 2.73 2.67
C GLY A 121 -3.88 2.31 4.14
N ALA A 122 -4.23 3.20 5.07
CA ALA A 122 -4.19 2.89 6.50
C ALA A 122 -5.14 1.74 6.88
N GLU A 123 -6.39 1.76 6.40
CA GLU A 123 -7.35 0.69 6.66
C GLU A 123 -6.95 -0.62 5.96
N PHE A 124 -6.33 -0.54 4.77
CA PHE A 124 -5.75 -1.69 4.09
C PHE A 124 -4.67 -2.37 4.94
N ILE A 125 -3.78 -1.60 5.59
CA ILE A 125 -2.78 -2.16 6.52
C ILE A 125 -3.46 -2.91 7.67
N GLU A 126 -4.54 -2.35 8.25
CA GLU A 126 -5.26 -2.99 9.35
C GLU A 126 -5.94 -4.31 8.93
N HIS A 127 -6.46 -4.38 7.70
CA HIS A 127 -6.97 -5.64 7.14
C HIS A 127 -5.83 -6.63 6.86
N ALA A 128 -4.76 -6.15 6.23
CA ALA A 128 -3.58 -6.96 5.93
C ALA A 128 -2.95 -7.57 7.20
N ARG A 129 -2.99 -6.86 8.33
CA ARG A 129 -2.50 -7.36 9.62
C ARG A 129 -3.27 -8.58 10.13
N ARG A 130 -4.55 -8.69 9.75
CA ARG A 130 -5.43 -9.82 10.12
C ARG A 130 -5.35 -10.96 9.10
N ASP A 131 -4.80 -10.70 7.92
CA ASP A 131 -4.59 -11.69 6.86
C ASP A 131 -3.35 -12.54 7.13
N LYS A 132 -3.59 -13.67 7.79
CA LYS A 132 -2.54 -14.63 8.18
C LYS A 132 -1.98 -15.44 7.01
N HIS A 133 -2.53 -15.31 5.80
CA HIS A 133 -2.12 -16.11 4.65
C HIS A 133 -1.17 -15.34 3.74
N ARG A 134 -1.48 -14.08 3.42
CA ARG A 134 -0.73 -13.31 2.41
C ARG A 134 0.46 -12.53 2.99
N TYR A 135 0.29 -11.98 4.20
CA TYR A 135 1.23 -11.00 4.76
C TYR A 135 1.80 -11.38 6.12
N SER A 136 1.67 -12.65 6.51
CA SER A 136 2.14 -13.14 7.81
C SER A 136 3.59 -12.73 8.10
N MET A 137 4.48 -12.89 7.12
CA MET A 137 5.90 -12.52 7.23
C MET A 137 6.14 -11.01 7.43
N VAL A 138 5.24 -10.16 6.92
CA VAL A 138 5.35 -8.68 7.00
C VAL A 138 4.96 -8.14 8.37
N PHE A 139 4.20 -8.91 9.17
CA PHE A 139 3.79 -8.49 10.51
C PHE A 139 4.41 -9.32 11.63
N THR A 140 5.20 -10.36 11.31
CA THR A 140 5.96 -11.09 12.31
C THR A 140 6.90 -10.13 13.04
N LYS A 141 6.61 -9.89 14.32
CA LYS A 141 7.63 -9.42 15.25
C LYS A 141 8.64 -10.56 15.37
N LEU A 142 9.91 -10.31 15.06
CA LEU A 142 10.97 -11.20 15.49
C LEU A 142 10.85 -11.31 17.01
N SER A 143 10.59 -12.53 17.50
CA SER A 143 10.75 -12.83 18.92
C SER A 143 12.21 -12.54 19.27
N THR A 144 12.44 -11.42 19.96
CA THR A 144 13.69 -11.18 20.72
C THR A 144 13.79 -12.16 21.86
#